data_AF-A0A4R2NY61-F1
#
_entry.id   AF-A0A4R2NY61-F1
#
_cell.length_a   1.000
_cell.length_b   1.000
_cell.length_c   1.000
_cell.angle_alpha   90.00
_cell.angle_beta   90.00
_cell.angle_gamma   90.00
#
_symmetry.space_group_name_H-M   'P 1'
#
loop_
_entity.id
_entity.type
_entity.pdbx_description
1 polymer ?
#
loop_
_entity_poly.entity_id
_entity_poly.type
_entity_poly.pdbx_seq_one_letter_code
_entity_poly.pdbx_strand_id
1 'polypeptide(L)'
;MENKPKLSVEDFERVNSNEELLALISEKNIPFRSVEKELFYTEELRLLQIELVKLQQWIAKNNKRVAVIFEGRDAAGKGGNIRRFMEHLNPRSSRLVALNKPTEVERGQWYFQRYIKELPNPGEIVFFDRSWYNRAVVEPVMGFCTDAQYRKFLVQVPEFEHMLYEDGVVVIKFWLSITKSEQLKRFDARMDNPLKHWKFSPVDKKGQELWDKYTFYKEEMFTNTHTTYCPWTIIRTNKKKVARLEAIRHVLSKFDYEGKEEALTNLNPDPNVVMRYYRSVIQND
;
A
#
# COMPACT_ATOMS: atom_id res chain seq x y z
N MET A 1 -43.93 1.80 11.99
CA MET A 1 -42.72 1.46 11.20
C MET A 1 -42.93 2.05 9.81
N GLU A 2 -42.33 3.20 9.52
CA GLU A 2 -42.45 3.81 8.18
C GLU A 2 -41.81 2.90 7.14
N ASN A 3 -42.55 2.67 6.05
CA ASN A 3 -42.12 1.86 4.92
C ASN A 3 -40.94 2.58 4.25
N LYS A 4 -39.71 2.17 4.58
CA LYS A 4 -38.53 2.70 3.90
C LYS A 4 -38.69 2.45 2.39
N PRO A 5 -38.44 3.45 1.53
CA PRO A 5 -38.52 3.26 0.09
C PRO A 5 -37.53 2.15 -0.33
N LYS A 6 -38.01 1.24 -1.18
CA LYS A 6 -37.27 0.07 -1.67
C LYS A 6 -37.37 0.00 -3.20
N LEU A 7 -36.34 -0.58 -3.80
CA LEU A 7 -36.38 -0.97 -5.20
C LEU A 7 -37.20 -2.27 -5.35
N SER A 8 -38.10 -2.31 -6.34
CA SER A 8 -38.79 -3.52 -6.78
C SER A 8 -38.01 -4.21 -7.90
N VAL A 9 -38.41 -5.43 -8.25
CA VAL A 9 -37.81 -6.15 -9.39
C VAL A 9 -38.09 -5.41 -10.70
N GLU A 10 -39.28 -4.81 -10.85
CA GLU A 10 -39.66 -4.06 -12.05
C GLU A 10 -38.78 -2.81 -12.26
N ASP A 11 -38.25 -2.24 -11.18
CA ASP A 11 -37.29 -1.12 -11.27
C ASP A 11 -35.99 -1.56 -11.97
N PHE A 12 -35.52 -2.78 -11.72
CA PHE A 12 -34.31 -3.32 -12.35
C PHE A 12 -34.56 -3.76 -13.80
N GLU A 13 -35.78 -4.20 -14.12
CA GLU A 13 -36.16 -4.57 -15.49
C GLU A 13 -36.25 -3.35 -16.43
N ARG A 14 -36.44 -2.15 -15.88
CA ARG A 14 -36.59 -0.89 -16.62
C ARG A 14 -35.28 -0.14 -16.86
N VAL A 15 -34.18 -0.61 -16.27
CA VAL A 15 -32.91 0.11 -16.20
C VAL A 15 -31.81 -0.70 -16.88
N ASN A 16 -31.14 -0.09 -17.86
CA ASN A 16 -30.07 -0.72 -18.64
C ASN A 16 -28.69 -0.10 -18.38
N SER A 17 -28.61 1.00 -17.61
CA SER A 17 -27.36 1.68 -17.31
C SER A 17 -27.27 2.11 -15.83
N ASN A 18 -26.05 2.36 -15.36
CA ASN A 18 -25.83 2.91 -14.02
C ASN A 18 -26.45 4.30 -13.84
N GLU A 19 -26.49 5.12 -14.90
CA GLU A 19 -27.08 6.45 -14.86
C GLU A 19 -28.60 6.38 -14.66
N GLU A 20 -29.27 5.49 -15.41
CA GLU A 20 -30.70 5.23 -15.26
C GLU A 20 -31.03 4.68 -13.86
N LEU A 21 -30.17 3.79 -13.31
CA LEU A 21 -30.34 3.26 -11.98
C LEU A 21 -30.27 4.36 -10.91
N LEU A 22 -29.27 5.25 -11.03
CA LEU A 22 -29.09 6.36 -10.09
C LEU A 22 -30.23 7.37 -10.17
N ALA A 23 -30.72 7.67 -11.38
CA ALA A 23 -31.88 8.53 -11.58
C ALA A 23 -33.14 7.97 -10.90
N LEU A 24 -33.43 6.67 -11.09
CA LEU A 24 -34.59 6.00 -10.49
C LEU A 24 -34.48 5.93 -8.96
N ILE A 25 -33.28 5.66 -8.44
CA ILE A 25 -33.01 5.66 -7.00
C ILE A 25 -33.20 7.05 -6.39
N SER A 26 -32.78 8.10 -7.11
CA SER A 26 -32.99 9.50 -6.72
C SER A 26 -34.48 9.87 -6.72
N GLU A 27 -35.22 9.47 -7.74
CA GLU A 27 -36.67 9.68 -7.85
C GLU A 27 -37.42 9.05 -6.66
N LYS A 28 -36.99 7.86 -6.23
CA LYS A 28 -37.57 7.15 -5.07
C LYS A 28 -37.08 7.65 -3.70
N ASN A 29 -36.28 8.72 -3.66
CA ASN A 29 -35.68 9.26 -2.43
C ASN A 29 -34.94 8.20 -1.58
N ILE A 30 -34.36 7.19 -2.23
CA ILE A 30 -33.60 6.13 -1.53
C ILE A 30 -32.17 6.66 -1.32
N PRO A 31 -31.62 6.74 -0.10
CA PRO A 31 -30.26 7.23 0.11
C PRO A 31 -29.22 6.36 -0.60
N PHE A 32 -28.51 6.92 -1.59
CA PHE A 32 -27.63 6.14 -2.47
C PHE A 32 -26.19 6.62 -2.56
N ARG A 33 -25.81 7.53 -1.65
CA ARG A 33 -24.45 8.07 -1.55
C ARG A 33 -23.36 6.99 -1.40
N SER A 34 -23.69 5.84 -0.81
CA SER A 34 -22.76 4.70 -0.73
C SER A 34 -22.56 4.02 -2.08
N VAL A 35 -23.61 3.95 -2.90
CA VAL A 35 -23.60 3.41 -4.26
C VAL A 35 -22.79 4.32 -5.18
N GLU A 36 -23.05 5.63 -5.16
CA GLU A 36 -22.25 6.60 -5.95
C GLU A 36 -20.75 6.50 -5.64
N LYS A 37 -20.40 6.40 -4.35
CA LYS A 37 -19.01 6.23 -3.93
C LYS A 37 -18.39 4.91 -4.39
N GLU A 38 -19.18 3.84 -4.47
CA GLU A 38 -18.72 2.55 -4.99
C GLU A 38 -18.49 2.61 -6.50
N LEU A 39 -19.45 3.17 -7.24
CA LEU A 39 -19.36 3.35 -8.69
C LEU A 39 -18.15 4.22 -9.05
N PHE A 40 -18.01 5.38 -8.41
CA PHE A 40 -16.85 6.26 -8.58
C PHE A 40 -15.53 5.54 -8.30
N TYR A 41 -15.42 4.84 -7.16
CA TYR A 41 -14.19 4.11 -6.83
C TYR A 41 -13.87 3.01 -7.86
N THR A 42 -14.89 2.28 -8.31
CA THR A 42 -14.70 1.15 -9.24
C THR A 42 -14.27 1.65 -10.61
N GLU A 43 -14.87 2.74 -11.09
CA GLU A 43 -14.50 3.35 -12.35
C GLU A 43 -13.10 3.96 -12.31
N GLU A 44 -12.78 4.74 -11.27
CA GLU A 44 -11.44 5.30 -11.11
C GLU A 44 -10.36 4.22 -10.97
N LEU A 45 -10.66 3.13 -10.26
CA LEU A 45 -9.75 2.00 -10.16
C LEU A 45 -9.51 1.35 -11.53
N ARG A 46 -10.58 1.16 -12.31
CA ARG A 46 -10.50 0.58 -13.67
C ARG A 46 -9.62 1.42 -14.57
N LEU A 47 -9.81 2.74 -14.58
CA LEU A 47 -8.99 3.67 -15.37
C LEU A 47 -7.53 3.64 -14.93
N LEU A 48 -7.26 3.65 -13.63
CA LEU A 48 -5.89 3.54 -13.11
C LEU A 48 -5.23 2.19 -13.41
N GLN A 49 -5.99 1.10 -13.46
CA GLN A 49 -5.48 -0.22 -13.81
C GLN A 49 -5.13 -0.34 -15.30
N ILE A 50 -5.85 0.36 -16.19
CA ILE A 50 -5.44 0.50 -17.60
C ILE A 50 -4.06 1.16 -17.68
N GLU A 51 -3.86 2.23 -16.91
CA GLU A 51 -2.58 2.94 -16.86
C GLU A 51 -1.45 2.09 -16.25
N LEU A 52 -1.75 1.24 -15.26
CA LEU A 52 -0.79 0.25 -14.74
C LEU A 52 -0.35 -0.76 -15.81
N VAL A 53 -1.25 -1.18 -16.71
CA VAL A 53 -0.88 -2.08 -17.83
C VAL A 53 0.06 -1.37 -18.81
N LYS A 54 -0.22 -0.10 -19.16
CA LYS A 54 0.69 0.72 -19.98
C LYS A 54 2.06 0.87 -19.32
N LEU A 55 2.09 1.19 -18.03
CA LEU A 55 3.31 1.29 -17.25
C LEU A 55 4.10 -0.04 -17.27
N GLN A 56 3.43 -1.18 -17.06
CA GLN A 56 4.10 -2.49 -17.07
C GLN A 56 4.72 -2.81 -18.44
N GLN A 57 4.02 -2.53 -19.53
CA GLN A 57 4.56 -2.70 -20.88
C GLN A 57 5.79 -1.82 -21.11
N TRP A 58 5.73 -0.56 -20.66
CA TRP A 58 6.85 0.36 -20.75
C TRP A 58 8.05 -0.09 -19.90
N ILE A 59 7.82 -0.58 -18.68
CA ILE A 59 8.87 -1.15 -17.81
C ILE A 59 9.59 -2.30 -18.54
N ALA A 60 8.81 -3.23 -19.13
CA ALA A 60 9.35 -4.36 -19.88
C ALA A 60 10.14 -3.91 -21.13
N LYS A 61 9.57 -3.04 -21.96
CA LYS A 61 10.19 -2.50 -23.19
C LYS A 61 11.52 -1.81 -22.90
N ASN A 62 11.62 -1.11 -21.77
CA ASN A 62 12.79 -0.33 -21.38
C ASN A 62 13.70 -1.04 -20.37
N ASN A 63 13.49 -2.34 -20.11
CA ASN A 63 14.26 -3.13 -19.15
C ASN A 63 14.40 -2.48 -17.76
N LYS A 64 13.39 -1.71 -17.34
CA LYS A 64 13.39 -1.06 -16.02
C LYS A 64 13.18 -2.11 -14.93
N ARG A 65 13.73 -1.83 -13.75
CA ARG A 65 13.65 -2.68 -12.56
C ARG A 65 12.94 -1.90 -11.47
N VAL A 66 11.74 -2.30 -11.09
CA VAL A 66 10.90 -1.52 -10.15
C VAL A 66 10.53 -2.36 -8.92
N ALA A 67 10.83 -1.85 -7.73
CA ALA A 67 10.43 -2.43 -6.46
C ALA A 67 9.49 -1.47 -5.71
N VAL A 68 8.29 -1.93 -5.37
CA VAL A 68 7.31 -1.16 -4.59
C VAL A 68 7.13 -1.81 -3.22
N ILE A 69 7.59 -1.12 -2.19
CA ILE A 69 7.60 -1.60 -0.81
C ILE A 69 6.38 -1.08 -0.06
N PHE A 70 5.59 -2.00 0.50
CA PHE A 70 4.47 -1.66 1.37
C PHE A 70 4.83 -1.96 2.82
N GLU A 71 5.15 -0.92 3.58
CA GLU A 71 5.25 -0.95 5.02
C GLU A 71 4.06 -0.25 5.68
N GLY A 72 3.96 -0.42 6.99
CA GLY A 72 2.93 0.18 7.82
C GLY A 72 2.40 -0.81 8.85
N ARG A 73 1.61 -0.27 9.78
CA ARG A 73 1.05 -1.05 10.89
C ARG A 73 0.18 -2.19 10.41
N ASP A 74 -0.06 -3.14 11.30
CA ASP A 74 -1.06 -4.18 11.07
C ASP A 74 -2.44 -3.57 10.86
N ALA A 75 -3.21 -4.20 9.97
CA ALA A 75 -4.47 -3.69 9.46
C ALA A 75 -4.45 -2.35 8.69
N ALA A 76 -3.29 -1.74 8.42
CA ALA A 76 -3.19 -0.54 7.59
C ALA A 76 -3.67 -0.75 6.13
N GLY A 77 -3.51 -1.97 5.59
CA GLY A 77 -4.09 -2.35 4.30
C GLY A 77 -3.09 -2.69 3.20
N LYS A 78 -1.86 -3.12 3.55
CA LYS A 78 -0.76 -3.50 2.63
C LYS A 78 -1.21 -4.46 1.52
N GLY A 79 -1.52 -5.71 1.86
CA GLY A 79 -2.02 -6.68 0.88
C GLY A 79 -3.32 -6.28 0.16
N GLY A 80 -4.12 -5.37 0.72
CA GLY A 80 -5.31 -4.84 0.04
C GLY A 80 -4.98 -3.82 -1.05
N ASN A 81 -3.88 -3.08 -0.92
CA ASN A 81 -3.33 -2.22 -1.97
C ASN A 81 -2.68 -3.08 -3.05
N ILE A 82 -1.75 -3.94 -2.66
CA ILE A 82 -1.03 -4.84 -3.58
C ILE A 82 -2.00 -5.63 -4.47
N ARG A 83 -3.08 -6.17 -3.89
CA ARG A 83 -4.10 -6.88 -4.65
C ARG A 83 -4.70 -6.03 -5.78
N ARG A 84 -4.93 -4.73 -5.56
CA ARG A 84 -5.49 -3.83 -6.58
C ARG A 84 -4.47 -3.41 -7.62
N PHE A 85 -3.19 -3.30 -7.24
CA PHE A 85 -2.11 -3.14 -8.22
C PHE A 85 -2.03 -4.33 -9.17
N MET A 86 -2.02 -5.54 -8.62
CA MET A 86 -1.74 -6.76 -9.39
C MET A 86 -2.95 -7.38 -10.09
N GLU A 87 -4.15 -6.84 -9.90
CA GLU A 87 -5.41 -7.45 -10.36
C GLU A 87 -5.45 -7.72 -11.87
N HIS A 88 -4.83 -6.85 -12.66
CA HIS A 88 -4.83 -6.92 -14.14
C HIS A 88 -3.42 -6.86 -14.75
N LEU A 89 -2.37 -6.93 -13.93
CA LEU A 89 -0.99 -6.96 -14.43
C LEU A 89 -0.63 -8.35 -14.96
N ASN A 90 0.23 -8.41 -15.98
CA ASN A 90 0.78 -9.66 -16.47
C ASN A 90 1.65 -10.33 -15.39
N PRO A 91 1.34 -11.56 -14.95
CA PRO A 91 2.07 -12.22 -13.87
C PRO A 91 3.49 -12.67 -14.26
N ARG A 92 3.85 -12.62 -15.55
CA ARG A 92 5.22 -12.96 -16.02
C ARG A 92 6.25 -11.87 -15.75
N SER A 93 5.81 -10.62 -15.65
CA SER A 93 6.66 -9.45 -15.39
C SER A 93 6.21 -8.68 -14.13
N SER A 94 5.35 -9.29 -13.31
CA SER A 94 4.99 -8.76 -12.00
C SER A 94 4.86 -9.87 -10.97
N ARG A 95 5.36 -9.63 -9.75
CA ARG A 95 5.29 -10.61 -8.66
C ARG A 95 5.15 -9.97 -7.28
N LEU A 96 4.61 -10.76 -6.36
CA LEU A 96 4.47 -10.43 -4.96
C LEU A 96 5.55 -11.14 -4.14
N VAL A 97 6.27 -10.40 -3.32
CA VAL A 97 7.21 -10.91 -2.32
C VAL A 97 6.56 -10.76 -0.94
N ALA A 98 6.29 -11.89 -0.30
CA ALA A 98 5.74 -11.95 1.06
C ALA A 98 6.51 -13.02 1.85
N LEU A 99 7.73 -12.69 2.26
CA LEU A 99 8.63 -13.63 2.94
C LEU A 99 8.11 -13.99 4.34
N ASN A 100 8.18 -15.27 4.68
CA ASN A 100 7.94 -15.77 6.04
C ASN A 100 9.07 -15.36 7.00
N LYS A 101 8.88 -15.66 8.30
CA LYS A 101 9.95 -15.54 9.30
C LYS A 101 11.25 -16.20 8.80
N PRO A 102 12.42 -15.60 9.06
CA PRO A 102 13.69 -16.16 8.59
C PRO A 102 13.93 -17.53 9.21
N THR A 103 14.43 -18.45 8.38
CA THR A 103 14.97 -19.75 8.80
C THR A 103 16.21 -19.57 9.67
N GLU A 104 16.65 -20.64 10.34
CA GLU A 104 17.87 -20.59 11.14
C GLU A 104 19.10 -20.20 10.32
N VAL A 105 19.21 -20.75 9.10
CA VAL A 105 20.27 -20.40 8.14
C VAL A 105 20.19 -18.93 7.74
N GLU A 106 19.00 -18.42 7.38
CA GLU A 106 18.82 -17.00 7.03
C GLU A 106 19.12 -16.04 8.20
N ARG A 107 18.90 -16.47 9.45
CA ARG A 107 19.28 -15.68 10.64
C ARG A 107 20.79 -15.56 10.81
N GLY A 108 21.56 -16.55 10.35
CA GLY A 108 23.02 -16.53 10.35
C GLY A 108 23.65 -15.80 9.17
N GLN A 109 22.85 -15.47 8.14
CA GLN A 109 23.30 -14.74 6.95
C GLN A 109 23.34 -13.22 7.17
N TRP A 110 23.92 -12.51 6.20
CA TRP A 110 23.71 -11.07 6.12
C TRP A 110 22.23 -10.77 5.89
N TYR A 111 21.68 -9.82 6.65
CA TYR A 111 20.23 -9.61 6.73
C TYR A 111 19.56 -9.35 5.39
N PHE A 112 20.20 -8.59 4.50
CA PHE A 112 19.67 -8.24 3.18
C PHE A 112 19.75 -9.39 2.18
N GLN A 113 20.55 -10.43 2.43
CA GLN A 113 20.84 -11.50 1.46
C GLN A 113 19.58 -12.20 0.96
N ARG A 114 18.61 -12.47 1.84
CA ARG A 114 17.34 -13.10 1.45
C ARG A 114 16.46 -12.18 0.60
N TYR A 115 16.55 -10.87 0.80
CA TYR A 115 15.77 -9.89 0.04
C TYR A 115 16.41 -9.56 -1.31
N ILE A 116 17.73 -9.63 -1.42
CA ILE A 116 18.46 -9.42 -2.69
C ILE A 116 18.01 -10.43 -3.75
N LYS A 117 17.78 -11.69 -3.35
CA LYS A 117 17.24 -12.74 -4.23
C LYS A 117 15.87 -12.40 -4.82
N GLU A 118 15.15 -11.50 -4.17
CA GLU A 118 13.80 -11.10 -4.53
C GLU A 118 13.75 -9.77 -5.27
N LEU A 119 14.88 -9.15 -5.61
CA LEU A 119 14.91 -7.89 -6.37
C LEU A 119 14.43 -8.07 -7.82
N PRO A 120 13.83 -7.04 -8.44
CA PRO A 120 13.31 -7.11 -9.81
C PRO A 120 14.40 -7.42 -10.85
N ASN A 121 14.14 -8.38 -11.74
CA ASN A 121 14.91 -8.55 -12.97
C ASN A 121 14.60 -7.44 -13.99
N PRO A 122 15.43 -7.24 -15.04
CA PRO A 122 15.11 -6.32 -16.13
C PRO A 122 13.70 -6.55 -16.69
N GLY A 123 12.89 -5.49 -16.69
CA GLY A 123 11.50 -5.54 -17.14
C GLY A 123 10.47 -5.98 -16.09
N GLU A 124 10.87 -6.20 -14.85
CA GLU A 124 9.96 -6.57 -13.76
C GLU A 124 9.53 -5.39 -12.87
N ILE A 125 8.27 -5.47 -12.41
CA ILE A 125 7.77 -4.74 -11.25
C ILE A 125 7.44 -5.70 -10.10
N VAL A 126 8.04 -5.48 -8.94
CA VAL A 126 7.95 -6.36 -7.77
C VAL A 126 7.32 -5.63 -6.60
N PHE A 127 6.29 -6.24 -6.01
CA PHE A 127 5.58 -5.69 -4.86
C PHE A 127 5.96 -6.43 -3.59
N PHE A 128 6.50 -5.72 -2.60
CA PHE A 128 6.92 -6.27 -1.31
C PHE A 128 5.81 -6.03 -0.26
N ASP A 129 5.14 -7.09 0.22
CA ASP A 129 4.29 -7.04 1.42
C ASP A 129 5.17 -7.22 2.66
N ARG A 130 5.59 -6.08 3.22
CA ARG A 130 6.79 -5.95 4.06
C ARG A 130 8.09 -6.23 3.31
N SER A 131 9.19 -5.82 3.91
CA SER A 131 10.51 -5.80 3.28
C SER A 131 11.62 -5.98 4.33
N TRP A 132 12.85 -5.57 3.98
CA TRP A 132 13.95 -5.43 4.93
C TRP A 132 13.63 -4.45 6.08
N TYR A 133 12.63 -3.59 5.94
CA TYR A 133 12.16 -2.72 7.03
C TYR A 133 11.47 -3.45 8.18
N ASN A 134 11.29 -4.77 8.11
CA ASN A 134 10.95 -5.59 9.28
C ASN A 134 11.90 -5.30 10.46
N ARG A 135 13.21 -5.17 10.20
CA ARG A 135 14.21 -4.85 11.23
C ARG A 135 14.17 -3.42 11.73
N ALA A 136 13.56 -2.49 10.98
CA ALA A 136 13.42 -1.12 11.42
C ALA A 136 12.28 -0.94 12.44
N VAL A 137 11.27 -1.82 12.40
CA VAL A 137 10.02 -1.62 13.16
C VAL A 137 9.58 -2.87 13.91
N VAL A 138 9.17 -3.92 13.20
CA VAL A 138 8.53 -5.09 13.85
C VAL A 138 9.51 -5.87 14.73
N GLU A 139 10.72 -6.12 14.23
CA GLU A 139 11.72 -6.90 14.98
C GLU A 139 12.10 -6.24 16.31
N PRO A 140 12.47 -4.95 16.39
CA PRO A 140 12.85 -4.35 17.67
C PRO A 140 11.64 -4.07 18.59
N VAL A 141 10.44 -3.85 18.04
CA VAL A 141 9.21 -3.76 18.85
C VAL A 141 8.93 -5.08 19.56
N MET A 142 9.07 -6.20 18.85
CA MET A 142 8.74 -7.54 19.34
C MET A 142 9.92 -8.30 19.97
N GLY A 143 11.14 -7.74 19.93
CA GLY A 143 12.34 -8.39 20.46
C GLY A 143 12.88 -9.53 19.57
N PHE A 144 12.64 -9.48 18.26
CA PHE A 144 13.15 -10.47 17.30
C PHE A 144 14.55 -10.14 16.77
N CYS A 145 15.09 -8.98 17.13
CA CYS A 145 16.48 -8.62 16.89
C CYS A 145 17.09 -7.99 18.15
N THR A 146 18.41 -8.09 18.27
CA THR A 146 19.17 -7.35 19.29
C THR A 146 19.30 -5.87 18.92
N ASP A 147 19.53 -5.02 19.92
CA ASP A 147 19.78 -3.59 19.69
C ASP A 147 20.97 -3.34 18.77
N ALA A 148 22.00 -4.19 18.83
CA ALA A 148 23.17 -4.13 17.95
C ALA A 148 22.78 -4.41 16.48
N GLN A 149 21.92 -5.41 16.24
CA GLN A 149 21.41 -5.71 14.90
C GLN A 149 20.52 -4.58 14.37
N TYR A 150 19.67 -3.99 15.22
CA TYR A 150 18.82 -2.85 14.86
C TYR A 150 19.66 -1.63 14.45
N ARG A 151 20.61 -1.21 15.29
CA ARG A 151 21.50 -0.07 14.98
C ARG A 151 22.33 -0.31 13.73
N LYS A 152 22.89 -1.53 13.58
CA LYS A 152 23.62 -1.91 12.37
C LYS A 152 22.74 -1.82 11.12
N PHE A 153 21.49 -2.27 11.19
CA PHE A 153 20.56 -2.17 10.08
C PHE A 153 20.26 -0.72 9.69
N LEU A 154 20.02 0.17 10.66
CA LEU A 154 19.73 1.58 10.35
C LEU A 154 20.89 2.29 9.65
N VAL A 155 22.14 1.90 9.95
CA VAL A 155 23.32 2.40 9.23
C VAL A 155 23.44 1.77 7.84
N GLN A 156 23.14 0.48 7.70
CA GLN A 156 23.34 -0.24 6.43
C GLN A 156 22.24 0.00 5.39
N VAL A 157 20.99 0.24 5.80
CA VAL A 157 19.87 0.29 4.85
C VAL A 157 19.94 1.46 3.86
N PRO A 158 20.37 2.69 4.22
CA PRO A 158 20.50 3.77 3.25
C PRO A 158 21.61 3.48 2.22
N GLU A 159 22.71 2.86 2.65
CA GLU A 159 23.82 2.42 1.77
C GLU A 159 23.37 1.30 0.84
N PHE A 160 22.63 0.33 1.37
CA PHE A 160 22.03 -0.74 0.57
C PHE A 160 21.11 -0.17 -0.51
N GLU A 161 20.22 0.76 -0.15
CA GLU A 161 19.32 1.41 -1.09
C GLU A 161 20.05 2.33 -2.07
N HIS A 162 21.19 2.91 -1.68
CA HIS A 162 22.03 3.71 -2.57
C HIS A 162 22.63 2.83 -3.68
N MET A 163 23.18 1.67 -3.32
CA MET A 163 23.68 0.71 -4.32
C MET A 163 22.59 0.27 -5.30
N LEU A 164 21.36 0.06 -4.83
CA LEU A 164 20.22 -0.26 -5.69
C LEU A 164 19.87 0.90 -6.64
N TYR A 165 19.90 2.13 -6.12
CA TYR A 165 19.65 3.33 -6.91
C TYR A 165 20.71 3.54 -8.00
N GLU A 166 22.00 3.40 -7.67
CA GLU A 166 23.11 3.51 -8.61
C GLU A 166 23.06 2.43 -9.70
N ASP A 167 22.64 1.22 -9.35
CA ASP A 167 22.38 0.13 -10.31
C ASP A 167 21.10 0.40 -11.16
N GLY A 168 20.30 1.40 -10.83
CA GLY A 168 19.10 1.78 -11.61
C GLY A 168 17.84 1.00 -11.24
N VAL A 169 17.79 0.41 -10.05
CA VAL A 169 16.55 -0.13 -9.46
C VAL A 169 15.74 1.01 -8.88
N VAL A 170 14.51 1.19 -9.37
CA VAL A 170 13.58 2.19 -8.85
C VAL A 170 12.88 1.61 -7.63
N VAL A 171 13.19 2.15 -6.45
CA VAL A 171 12.57 1.74 -5.18
C VAL A 171 11.53 2.78 -4.74
N ILE A 172 10.26 2.38 -4.63
CA ILE A 172 9.17 3.20 -4.11
C ILE A 172 8.77 2.68 -2.73
N LYS A 173 8.97 3.49 -1.68
CA LYS A 173 8.69 3.10 -0.30
C LYS A 173 7.39 3.72 0.21
N PHE A 174 6.39 2.90 0.47
CA PHE A 174 5.13 3.30 1.09
C PHE A 174 5.08 2.98 2.57
N TRP A 175 4.73 3.98 3.38
CA TRP A 175 4.22 3.77 4.73
C TRP A 175 2.71 4.01 4.77
N LEU A 176 1.96 2.94 4.97
CA LEU A 176 0.51 3.00 5.14
C LEU A 176 0.17 3.45 6.57
N SER A 177 -0.24 4.71 6.71
CA SER A 177 -0.60 5.34 7.97
C SER A 177 -2.08 5.11 8.29
N ILE A 178 -2.36 4.61 9.49
CA ILE A 178 -3.70 4.33 10.01
C ILE A 178 -3.80 4.91 11.42
N THR A 179 -4.97 5.36 11.84
CA THR A 179 -5.17 5.80 13.24
C THR A 179 -5.36 4.61 14.18
N LYS A 180 -5.03 4.78 15.47
CA LYS A 180 -5.20 3.74 16.49
C LYS A 180 -6.63 3.22 16.57
N SER A 181 -7.59 4.15 16.51
CA SER A 181 -9.03 3.86 16.49
C SER A 181 -9.47 3.06 15.26
N GLU A 182 -8.98 3.40 14.08
CA GLU A 182 -9.31 2.68 12.84
C GLU A 182 -8.63 1.31 12.79
N GLN A 183 -7.43 1.18 13.35
CA GLN A 183 -6.78 -0.11 13.51
C GLN A 183 -7.62 -1.04 14.39
N LEU A 184 -8.13 -0.56 15.53
CA LEU A 184 -8.96 -1.33 16.45
C LEU A 184 -10.24 -1.81 15.74
N LYS A 185 -10.97 -0.89 15.12
CA LYS A 185 -12.17 -1.21 14.32
C LYS A 185 -11.91 -2.30 13.27
N ARG A 186 -10.73 -2.30 12.63
CA ARG A 186 -10.37 -3.32 11.64
C ARG A 186 -9.99 -4.65 12.25
N PHE A 187 -9.48 -4.67 13.48
CA PHE A 187 -9.25 -5.92 14.21
C PHE A 187 -10.56 -6.55 14.62
N ASP A 188 -11.48 -5.77 15.18
CA ASP A 188 -12.82 -6.25 15.57
C ASP A 188 -13.56 -6.82 14.35
N ALA A 189 -13.61 -6.07 13.25
CA ALA A 189 -14.24 -6.52 11.99
C ALA A 189 -13.54 -7.71 11.31
N ARG A 190 -12.30 -8.07 11.71
CA ARG A 190 -11.64 -9.31 11.27
C ARG A 190 -12.09 -10.48 12.13
N MET A 191 -12.24 -10.29 13.44
CA MET A 191 -12.75 -11.31 14.36
C MET A 191 -14.19 -11.69 14.04
N ASP A 192 -14.99 -10.76 13.55
CA ASP A 192 -16.38 -11.04 13.16
C ASP A 192 -16.52 -11.71 11.79
N ASN A 193 -15.42 -11.84 11.03
CA ASN A 193 -15.44 -12.35 9.65
C ASN A 193 -14.59 -13.62 9.51
N PRO A 194 -15.22 -14.81 9.39
CA PRO A 194 -14.51 -16.09 9.26
C PRO A 194 -13.47 -16.13 8.13
N LEU A 195 -13.72 -15.44 7.00
CA LEU A 195 -12.80 -15.37 5.86
C LEU A 195 -11.54 -14.52 6.14
N LYS A 196 -11.51 -13.82 7.27
CA LYS A 196 -10.39 -12.95 7.69
C LYS A 196 -9.76 -13.38 9.02
N HIS A 197 -10.25 -14.44 9.66
CA HIS A 197 -9.70 -14.96 10.92
C HIS A 197 -8.20 -15.27 10.82
N TRP A 198 -7.76 -15.84 9.70
CA TRP A 198 -6.35 -16.15 9.45
C TRP A 198 -5.43 -14.91 9.45
N LYS A 199 -5.99 -13.69 9.29
CA LYS A 199 -5.24 -12.42 9.34
C LYS A 199 -5.02 -11.90 10.76
N PHE A 200 -5.34 -12.72 11.76
CA PHE A 200 -5.25 -12.36 13.15
C PHE A 200 -4.26 -13.30 13.84
N SER A 201 -3.18 -12.72 14.36
CA SER A 201 -2.18 -13.42 15.15
C SER A 201 -2.18 -12.89 16.60
N PRO A 202 -1.68 -13.66 17.57
CA PRO A 202 -1.47 -13.16 18.93
C PRO A 202 -0.58 -11.90 18.99
N VAL A 203 0.31 -11.74 18.01
CA VAL A 203 1.18 -10.58 17.82
C VAL A 203 0.38 -9.32 17.46
N ASP A 204 -0.71 -9.45 16.70
CA ASP A 204 -1.55 -8.32 16.29
C ASP A 204 -2.30 -7.69 17.47
N LYS A 205 -2.74 -8.49 18.47
CA LYS A 205 -3.37 -7.99 19.70
C LYS A 205 -2.46 -7.02 20.46
N LYS A 206 -1.17 -7.37 20.55
CA LYS A 206 -0.16 -6.52 21.17
C LYS A 206 0.09 -5.23 20.38
N GLY A 207 -0.30 -5.15 19.11
CA GLY A 207 -0.13 -3.94 18.28
C GLY A 207 -0.85 -2.70 18.84
N GLN A 208 -1.98 -2.89 19.53
CA GLN A 208 -2.71 -1.80 20.21
C GLN A 208 -2.00 -1.33 21.49
N GLU A 209 -1.49 -2.27 22.27
CA GLU A 209 -0.74 -2.01 23.51
C GLU A 209 0.62 -1.34 23.20
N LEU A 210 1.34 -1.88 22.22
CA LEU A 210 2.66 -1.40 21.79
C LEU A 210 2.58 -0.23 20.81
N TRP A 211 1.44 0.47 20.73
CA TRP A 211 1.20 1.51 19.74
C TRP A 211 2.32 2.57 19.71
N ASP A 212 2.72 3.05 20.89
CA ASP A 212 3.73 4.09 21.06
C ASP A 212 5.14 3.57 20.77
N LYS A 213 5.44 2.32 21.14
CA LYS A 213 6.70 1.67 20.77
C LYS A 213 6.84 1.56 19.24
N TYR A 214 5.77 1.16 18.55
CA TYR A 214 5.72 1.19 17.08
C TYR A 214 5.85 2.61 16.51
N THR A 215 5.30 3.63 17.19
CA THR A 215 5.42 5.04 16.76
C THR A 215 6.87 5.48 16.80
N PHE A 216 7.57 5.20 17.90
CA PHE A 216 8.98 5.48 18.11
C PHE A 216 9.84 4.87 16.99
N TYR A 217 9.75 3.54 16.78
CA TYR A 217 10.57 2.87 15.76
C TYR A 217 10.24 3.30 14.32
N LYS A 218 8.98 3.67 14.04
CA LYS A 218 8.60 4.28 12.75
C LYS A 218 9.28 5.65 12.56
N GLU A 219 9.33 6.49 13.59
CA GLU A 219 9.99 7.80 13.52
C GLU A 219 11.51 7.68 13.37
N GLU A 220 12.13 6.75 14.09
CA GLU A 220 13.54 6.42 13.92
C GLU A 220 13.83 5.92 12.50
N MET A 221 13.01 5.00 11.98
CA MET A 221 13.11 4.52 10.60
C MET A 221 13.05 5.68 9.61
N PHE A 222 12.04 6.55 9.69
CA PHE A 222 11.94 7.68 8.76
C PHE A 222 13.13 8.62 8.85
N THR A 223 13.55 8.96 10.07
CA THR A 223 14.65 9.90 10.30
C THR A 223 15.96 9.41 9.69
N ASN A 224 16.25 8.11 9.81
CA ASN A 224 17.52 7.54 9.35
C ASN A 224 17.50 7.06 7.90
N THR A 225 16.33 6.84 7.30
CA THR A 225 16.22 6.13 6.01
C THR A 225 15.40 6.88 4.96
N HIS A 226 14.95 8.11 5.25
CA HIS A 226 14.41 9.00 4.24
C HIS A 226 15.55 9.71 3.51
N THR A 227 15.76 9.37 2.24
CA THR A 227 16.79 10.01 1.40
C THR A 227 16.17 10.70 0.19
N THR A 228 16.98 11.46 -0.55
CA THR A 228 16.54 12.11 -1.79
C THR A 228 16.27 11.11 -2.91
N TYR A 229 17.11 10.07 -3.01
CA TYR A 229 17.04 9.01 -4.03
C TYR A 229 16.08 7.88 -3.67
N CYS A 230 15.82 7.63 -2.39
CA CYS A 230 14.87 6.62 -1.92
C CYS A 230 13.97 7.20 -0.81
N PRO A 231 13.03 8.10 -1.15
CA PRO A 231 12.20 8.77 -0.16
C PRO A 231 11.10 7.86 0.39
N TRP A 232 10.72 8.13 1.64
CA TRP A 232 9.48 7.61 2.22
C TRP A 232 8.26 8.41 1.77
N THR A 233 7.25 7.70 1.28
CA THR A 233 5.91 8.23 0.96
C THR A 233 4.89 7.68 1.97
N ILE A 234 4.22 8.58 2.67
CA ILE A 234 3.17 8.27 3.64
C ILE A 234 1.82 8.31 2.94
N ILE A 235 1.02 7.24 3.09
CA ILE A 235 -0.34 7.17 2.56
C ILE A 235 -1.34 7.08 3.72
N ARG A 236 -2.29 8.01 3.81
CA ARG A 236 -3.39 7.94 4.80
C ARG A 236 -4.38 6.87 4.40
N THR A 237 -4.53 5.84 5.23
CA THR A 237 -5.25 4.61 4.87
C THR A 237 -6.59 4.41 5.57
N ASN A 238 -7.05 5.36 6.40
CA ASN A 238 -8.34 5.22 7.09
C ASN A 238 -9.48 4.96 6.10
N LYS A 239 -9.49 5.65 4.95
CA LYS A 239 -10.37 5.35 3.81
C LYS A 239 -9.64 4.42 2.84
N LYS A 240 -9.82 3.09 3.00
CA LYS A 240 -9.10 2.05 2.23
C LYS A 240 -9.15 2.26 0.70
N LYS A 241 -10.32 2.63 0.19
CA LYS A 241 -10.58 2.81 -1.24
C LYS A 241 -9.76 3.96 -1.81
N VAL A 242 -9.85 5.13 -1.17
CA VAL A 242 -9.07 6.31 -1.52
C VAL A 242 -7.57 5.97 -1.48
N ALA A 243 -7.10 5.36 -0.40
CA ALA A 243 -5.68 5.00 -0.27
C ALA A 243 -5.15 4.09 -1.40
N ARG A 244 -5.98 3.20 -1.95
CA ARG A 244 -5.61 2.34 -3.09
C ARG A 244 -5.44 3.14 -4.37
N LEU A 245 -6.41 3.99 -4.70
CA LEU A 245 -6.34 4.85 -5.87
C LEU A 245 -5.10 5.74 -5.79
N GLU A 246 -4.90 6.36 -4.63
CA GLU A 246 -3.80 7.31 -4.43
C GLU A 246 -2.42 6.64 -4.39
N ALA A 247 -2.31 5.40 -3.89
CA ALA A 247 -1.08 4.62 -4.02
C ALA A 247 -0.74 4.37 -5.50
N ILE A 248 -1.74 3.99 -6.31
CA ILE A 248 -1.55 3.73 -7.74
C ILE A 248 -1.16 5.01 -8.48
N ARG A 249 -1.87 6.13 -8.25
CA ARG A 249 -1.49 7.46 -8.77
C ARG A 249 -0.06 7.83 -8.41
N HIS A 250 0.34 7.60 -7.15
CA HIS A 250 1.72 7.87 -6.75
C HIS A 250 2.73 7.06 -7.56
N VAL A 251 2.52 5.77 -7.77
CA VAL A 251 3.42 4.96 -8.62
C VAL A 251 3.42 5.49 -10.05
N LEU A 252 2.26 5.66 -10.69
CA LEU A 252 2.15 6.13 -12.07
C LEU A 252 2.79 7.51 -12.29
N SER A 253 2.66 8.41 -11.32
CA SER A 253 3.26 9.76 -11.40
C SER A 253 4.80 9.74 -11.40
N LYS A 254 5.46 8.64 -10.98
CA LYS A 254 6.93 8.52 -10.97
C LYS A 254 7.54 8.15 -12.32
N PHE A 255 6.74 7.79 -13.30
CA PHE A 255 7.22 7.31 -14.58
C PHE A 255 6.64 8.14 -15.72
N ASP A 256 7.41 8.26 -16.79
CA ASP A 256 7.00 8.90 -18.04
C ASP A 256 6.82 7.82 -19.11
N TYR A 257 5.72 7.08 -18.99
CA TYR A 257 5.42 5.94 -19.85
C TYR A 257 4.61 6.37 -21.08
N GLU A 258 4.75 5.62 -22.16
CA GLU A 258 4.06 5.87 -23.44
C GLU A 258 2.53 5.85 -23.25
N GLY A 259 1.84 6.88 -23.76
CA GLY A 259 0.39 7.03 -23.65
C GLY A 259 -0.13 7.56 -22.31
N LYS A 260 0.74 8.11 -21.45
CA LYS A 260 0.38 8.73 -20.16
C LYS A 260 -0.40 10.04 -20.30
N GLU A 261 -0.08 10.86 -21.31
CA GLU A 261 -0.75 12.15 -21.55
C GLU A 261 -2.22 11.98 -21.99
N GLU A 262 -2.56 10.80 -22.53
CA GLU A 262 -3.89 10.42 -22.97
C GLU A 262 -4.73 9.76 -21.86
N ALA A 263 -4.24 9.77 -20.61
CA ALA A 263 -4.93 9.13 -19.50
C ALA A 263 -6.31 9.76 -19.25
N LEU A 264 -7.33 8.90 -19.16
CA LEU A 264 -8.73 9.33 -18.94
C LEU A 264 -9.04 9.64 -17.46
N THR A 265 -8.04 9.62 -16.59
CA THR A 265 -8.17 9.91 -15.16
C THR A 265 -6.95 10.70 -14.67
N ASN A 266 -7.11 11.46 -13.58
CA ASN A 266 -6.03 12.29 -13.03
C ASN A 266 -4.90 11.43 -12.44
N LEU A 267 -3.69 11.50 -12.95
CA LEU A 267 -2.58 10.68 -12.43
C LEU A 267 -1.86 11.29 -11.22
N ASN A 268 -2.20 12.52 -10.84
CA ASN A 268 -1.58 13.19 -9.71
C ASN A 268 -2.23 12.76 -8.39
N PRO A 269 -1.43 12.30 -7.40
CA PRO A 269 -1.98 11.91 -6.11
C PRO A 269 -2.46 13.13 -5.30
N ASP A 270 -3.54 12.95 -4.53
CA ASP A 270 -4.05 13.96 -3.60
C ASP A 270 -3.04 14.20 -2.46
N PRO A 271 -2.49 15.42 -2.31
CA PRO A 271 -1.51 15.74 -1.28
C PRO A 271 -2.08 15.62 0.15
N ASN A 272 -3.41 15.61 0.32
CA ASN A 272 -4.05 15.37 1.61
C ASN A 272 -4.05 13.90 2.02
N VAL A 273 -3.77 12.98 1.08
CA VAL A 273 -3.73 11.54 1.28
C VAL A 273 -2.31 11.01 1.19
N VAL A 274 -1.54 11.50 0.21
CA VAL A 274 -0.17 11.06 -0.09
C VAL A 274 0.79 12.18 0.22
N MET A 275 1.67 11.97 1.19
CA MET A 275 2.64 12.96 1.63
C MET A 275 4.03 12.37 1.58
N ARG A 276 5.00 13.12 1.07
CA ARG A 276 6.41 12.80 1.32
C ARG A 276 6.67 13.00 2.82
N TYR A 277 7.44 12.12 3.44
CA TYR A 277 7.92 12.41 4.80
C TYR A 277 8.82 13.65 4.76
N TYR A 278 8.52 14.61 5.61
CA TYR A 278 9.39 15.74 5.89
C TYR A 278 9.80 15.64 7.34
N ARG A 279 11.11 15.82 7.61
CA ARG A 279 11.60 15.89 8.97
C ARG A 279 11.04 17.17 9.59
N SER A 280 10.01 17.06 10.41
CA SER A 280 9.53 18.19 11.19
C SER A 280 10.64 18.58 12.17
N VAL A 281 11.17 19.79 12.04
CA VAL A 281 11.95 20.39 13.12
C VAL A 281 10.94 20.68 14.22
N ILE A 282 10.94 19.88 15.29
CA ILE A 282 10.28 20.32 16.53
C ILE A 282 11.18 21.44 17.04
N GLN A 283 10.87 22.68 16.67
CA GLN A 283 11.37 23.84 17.40
C GLN A 283 10.63 23.80 18.73
N ASN A 284 11.33 23.42 19.79
CA ASN A 284 10.81 23.63 21.14
C ASN A 284 10.81 25.15 21.36
N ASP A 285 9.62 25.73 21.55
CA ASP A 285 9.47 27.04 22.18
C ASP A 285 9.84 26.95 23.67
#